data_AF-A0A832J393-F1
#
_entry.id   AF-A0A832J393-F1
#
_cell.length_a   1.000
_cell.length_b   1.000
_cell.length_c   1.000
_cell.angle_alpha   90.00
_cell.angle_beta   90.00
_cell.angle_gamma   90.00
#
_symmetry.space_group_name_H-M   'P 1'
#
loop_
_entity.id
_entity.type
_entity.pdbx_description
1 polymer ?
#
loop_
_entity_poly.entity_id
_entity_poly.type
_entity_poly.pdbx_seq_one_letter_code
_entity_poly.pdbx_strand_id
1 'polypeptide(L)'
;MSNIVIEATTTAQWQRLVCEAEANANLQLDETLESYLTFTLMRFSQRPELTNSIMALEFLDGIQTQGQQQHGQLRDVGDKCLLLSGLFPHS
;
A
#
# COMPACT_ATOMS: atom_id res chain seq x y z
N MET A 1 14.02 -24.37 5.22
CA MET A 1 14.81 -23.27 4.63
C MET A 1 13.91 -22.57 3.63
N SER A 2 13.58 -21.30 3.83
CA SER A 2 12.72 -20.55 2.92
C SER A 2 13.50 -20.28 1.64
N ASN A 3 13.05 -20.86 0.52
CA ASN A 3 13.64 -20.59 -0.78
C ASN A 3 13.26 -19.16 -1.17
N ILE A 4 14.22 -18.23 -1.19
CA ILE A 4 13.96 -16.84 -1.56
C ILE A 4 13.76 -16.83 -3.08
N VAL A 5 12.50 -16.76 -3.51
CA VAL A 5 12.15 -16.58 -4.92
C VAL A 5 12.43 -15.13 -5.28
N ILE A 6 13.46 -14.92 -6.10
CA ILE A 6 13.82 -13.63 -6.67
C ILE A 6 13.25 -13.60 -8.08
N GLU A 7 12.48 -12.56 -8.40
CA GLU A 7 11.98 -12.38 -9.74
C GLU A 7 12.69 -11.33 -10.55
N ALA A 8 12.44 -11.39 -11.87
CA ALA A 8 13.16 -10.64 -12.88
C ALA A 8 13.02 -9.12 -12.70
N THR A 9 11.93 -8.67 -12.05
CA THR A 9 11.70 -7.26 -11.76
C THR A 9 11.17 -7.07 -10.33
N THR A 10 11.42 -5.90 -9.76
CA THR A 10 10.84 -5.50 -8.47
C THR A 10 9.32 -5.47 -8.53
N THR A 11 8.73 -5.05 -9.65
CA THR A 11 7.28 -5.07 -9.85
C THR A 11 6.73 -6.50 -9.78
N ALA A 12 7.35 -7.47 -10.47
CA ALA A 12 6.93 -8.87 -10.41
C ALA A 12 7.05 -9.44 -8.99
N GLN A 13 8.07 -9.00 -8.22
CA GLN A 13 8.20 -9.34 -6.81
C GLN A 13 7.00 -8.89 -5.97
N TRP A 14 6.57 -7.65 -6.14
CA TRP A 14 5.41 -7.11 -5.43
C TRP A 14 4.10 -7.72 -5.90
N GLN A 15 3.95 -7.96 -7.21
CA GLN A 15 2.77 -8.58 -7.78
C GLN A 15 2.56 -9.99 -7.22
N ARG A 16 3.61 -10.82 -7.18
CA ARG A 16 3.52 -12.16 -6.58
C ARG A 16 3.10 -12.11 -5.11
N LEU A 17 3.64 -11.16 -4.35
CA LEU A 17 3.26 -10.98 -2.94
C LEU A 17 1.76 -10.68 -2.81
N VAL A 18 1.21 -9.84 -3.69
CA VAL A 18 -0.23 -9.53 -3.72
C VAL A 18 -1.05 -10.78 -4.09
N CYS A 19 -0.64 -11.54 -5.12
CA CYS A 19 -1.32 -12.78 -5.50
C CYS A 19 -1.28 -13.86 -4.39
N GLU A 20 -0.15 -13.98 -3.68
CA GLU A 20 -0.03 -14.87 -2.52
C GLU A 20 -0.96 -14.44 -1.38
N ALA A 21 -1.05 -13.14 -1.10
CA ALA A 21 -1.95 -12.60 -0.09
C ALA A 21 -3.43 -12.80 -0.45
N GLU A 22 -3.79 -12.61 -1.72
CA GLU A 22 -5.12 -12.87 -2.26
C GLU A 22 -5.54 -14.34 -2.05
N ALA A 23 -4.66 -15.27 -2.41
CA ALA A 23 -4.87 -16.70 -2.21
C ALA A 23 -5.01 -17.05 -0.71
N ASN A 24 -4.15 -16.49 0.14
CA ASN A 24 -4.19 -16.73 1.59
C ASN A 24 -5.46 -16.15 2.25
N ALA A 25 -5.96 -15.01 1.74
CA ALA A 25 -7.18 -14.37 2.20
C ALA A 25 -8.46 -15.02 1.64
N ASN A 26 -8.34 -15.95 0.68
CA ASN A 26 -9.46 -16.51 -0.10
C ASN A 26 -10.32 -15.41 -0.74
N LEU A 27 -9.68 -14.38 -1.29
CA LEU A 27 -10.33 -13.29 -2.01
C LEU A 27 -9.99 -13.37 -3.51
N GLN A 28 -10.73 -12.64 -4.32
CA GLN A 28 -10.33 -12.35 -5.70
C GLN A 28 -10.25 -10.84 -5.89
N LEU A 29 -9.07 -10.34 -6.24
CA LEU A 29 -8.85 -8.94 -6.55
C LEU A 29 -9.13 -8.73 -8.04
N ASP A 30 -9.78 -7.61 -8.38
CA ASP A 30 -9.78 -7.20 -9.78
C ASP A 30 -8.40 -6.67 -10.20
N GLU A 31 -8.16 -6.62 -11.51
CA GLU A 31 -6.88 -6.16 -12.07
C GLU A 31 -6.50 -4.73 -11.61
N THR A 32 -7.50 -3.87 -11.39
CA THR A 32 -7.28 -2.49 -10.96
C THR A 32 -6.74 -2.46 -9.54
N LEU A 33 -7.33 -3.24 -8.64
CA LEU A 33 -6.96 -3.31 -7.23
C LEU A 33 -5.64 -4.07 -7.05
N GLU A 34 -5.41 -5.16 -7.78
CA GLU A 34 -4.11 -5.87 -7.79
C GLU A 34 -2.97 -4.93 -8.21
N SER A 35 -3.16 -4.23 -9.32
CA SER A 35 -2.19 -3.24 -9.82
C SER A 35 -1.97 -2.13 -8.80
N TYR A 36 -3.06 -1.61 -8.23
CA TYR A 36 -3.01 -0.56 -7.21
C TYR A 36 -2.16 -0.97 -6.01
N LEU A 37 -2.40 -2.15 -5.45
CA LEU A 37 -1.67 -2.66 -4.29
C LEU A 37 -0.20 -2.90 -4.61
N THR A 38 0.09 -3.48 -5.79
CA THR A 38 1.45 -3.70 -6.28
C THR A 38 2.24 -2.39 -6.35
N PHE A 39 1.68 -1.35 -6.97
CA PHE A 39 2.33 -0.04 -7.06
C PHE A 39 2.40 0.69 -5.72
N THR A 40 1.40 0.49 -4.84
CA THR A 40 1.41 1.05 -3.49
C THR A 40 2.57 0.48 -2.69
N LEU A 41 2.71 -0.84 -2.62
CA LEU A 41 3.82 -1.50 -1.93
C LEU A 41 5.18 -1.08 -2.50
N MET A 42 5.30 -1.05 -3.83
CA MET A 42 6.51 -0.60 -4.51
C MET A 42 6.88 0.85 -4.12
N ARG A 43 5.92 1.78 -4.17
CA ARG A 43 6.13 3.20 -3.84
C ARG A 43 6.59 3.40 -2.40
N PHE A 44 5.99 2.68 -1.46
CA PHE A 44 6.30 2.82 -0.03
C PHE A 44 7.62 2.15 0.35
N SER A 45 7.98 1.04 -0.29
CA SER A 45 9.30 0.41 -0.09
C SER A 45 10.48 1.32 -0.45
N GLN A 46 10.26 2.29 -1.33
CA GLN A 46 11.25 3.27 -1.78
C GLN A 46 11.25 4.57 -0.97
N ARG A 47 10.28 4.75 -0.06
CA ARG A 47 10.07 5.99 0.70
C ARG A 47 9.90 5.69 2.20
N PRO A 48 10.98 5.25 2.89
CA PRO A 48 10.93 4.91 4.30
C PRO A 48 10.49 6.09 5.19
N GLU A 49 10.76 7.32 4.74
CA GLU A 49 10.31 8.59 5.35
C GLU A 49 8.79 8.63 5.62
N LEU A 50 7.99 7.88 4.85
CA LEU A 50 6.52 7.86 4.99
C LEU A 50 6.06 7.26 6.33
N THR A 51 6.92 6.53 7.03
CA THR A 51 6.66 6.06 8.40
C THR A 51 6.78 7.15 9.46
N ASN A 52 7.46 8.27 9.17
CA ASN A 52 7.58 9.43 10.08
C ASN A 52 6.38 10.38 10.00
N SER A 53 5.31 9.98 9.30
CA SER A 53 4.13 10.79 9.06
C SER A 53 3.17 10.80 10.25
N ILE A 54 2.72 11.99 10.65
CA ILE A 54 1.60 12.15 11.57
C ILE A 54 0.31 12.11 10.75
N MET A 55 -0.18 10.90 10.45
CA MET A 55 -1.32 10.67 9.55
C MET A 55 -2.58 11.46 9.94
N ALA A 56 -2.80 11.70 11.23
CA ALA A 56 -3.93 12.50 11.70
C ALA A 56 -3.86 13.97 11.26
N LEU A 57 -2.65 14.57 11.25
CA LEU A 57 -2.47 15.94 10.77
C LEU A 57 -2.63 16.01 9.25
N GLU A 58 -2.04 15.06 8.52
CA GLU A 58 -2.20 15.00 7.06
C GLU A 58 -3.66 14.78 6.64
N PHE A 59 -4.42 13.99 7.41
CA PHE A 59 -5.86 13.85 7.20
C PHE A 59 -6.61 15.17 7.41
N LEU A 60 -6.31 15.88 8.50
CA LEU A 60 -6.92 17.17 8.82
C LEU A 60 -6.61 18.22 7.74
N ASP A 61 -5.37 18.28 7.27
CA ASP A 61 -4.98 19.16 6.16
C ASP A 61 -5.69 18.75 4.87
N GLY A 62 -5.76 17.45 4.59
CA GLY A 62 -6.45 16.88 3.42
C GLY A 62 -7.93 17.24 3.35
N ILE A 63 -8.67 17.17 4.46
CA ILE A 63 -10.09 17.55 4.47
C ILE A 63 -10.31 19.06 4.34
N GLN A 64 -9.30 19.88 4.64
CA GLN A 64 -9.35 21.34 4.48
C GLN A 64 -9.02 21.80 3.06
N THR A 65 -8.36 20.97 2.25
CA THR A 65 -8.12 21.26 0.82
C THR A 65 -9.34 20.93 -0.03
N GLN A 66 -9.37 21.43 -1.28
CA GLN A 66 -10.48 21.21 -2.21
C GLN A 66 -10.01 20.62 -3.55
N GLY A 67 -10.91 19.90 -4.21
CA GLY A 67 -10.73 19.41 -5.57
C GLY A 67 -9.76 18.23 -5.69
N GLN A 68 -8.93 18.23 -6.73
CA GLN A 68 -8.01 17.13 -7.04
C GLN A 68 -6.89 16.98 -5.99
N GLN A 69 -6.50 18.07 -5.34
CA GLN A 69 -5.49 18.06 -4.28
C GLN A 69 -5.99 17.30 -3.05
N GLN A 70 -7.25 17.51 -2.68
CA GLN A 70 -7.89 16.77 -1.59
C GLN A 70 -7.91 15.26 -1.86
N HIS A 71 -8.31 14.85 -3.07
CA HIS A 71 -8.35 13.44 -3.43
C HIS A 71 -6.96 12.79 -3.36
N GLY A 72 -5.93 13.47 -3.87
CA GLY A 72 -4.55 12.98 -3.79
C GLY A 72 -4.05 12.84 -2.36
N GLN A 73 -4.25 13.87 -1.53
CA GLN A 73 -3.81 13.87 -0.12
C GLN A 73 -4.53 12.82 0.71
N LEU A 74 -5.86 12.72 0.59
CA LEU A 74 -6.64 11.73 1.32
C LEU A 74 -6.31 10.30 0.89
N ARG A 75 -6.03 10.08 -0.41
CA ARG A 75 -5.56 8.79 -0.91
C ARG A 75 -4.20 8.42 -0.31
N ASP A 76 -3.25 9.35 -0.28
CA ASP A 76 -1.93 9.09 0.29
C ASP A 76 -2.00 8.76 1.79
N VAL A 77 -2.87 9.43 2.55
CA VAL A 77 -3.16 9.09 3.95
C VAL A 77 -3.80 7.70 4.06
N GLY A 78 -4.76 7.38 3.18
CA GLY A 78 -5.40 6.06 3.13
C GLY A 78 -4.40 4.93 2.88
N ASP A 79 -3.47 5.12 1.95
CA ASP A 79 -2.43 4.15 1.64
C ASP A 79 -1.46 3.93 2.82
N LYS A 80 -1.10 4.99 3.54
CA LYS A 80 -0.32 4.90 4.78
C LYS A 80 -1.05 4.07 5.85
N CYS A 81 -2.33 4.35 6.06
CA CYS A 81 -3.16 3.62 7.02
C CYS A 81 -3.26 2.14 6.65
N LEU A 82 -3.47 1.82 5.37
CA LEU A 82 -3.57 0.46 4.85
C LEU A 82 -2.29 -0.35 5.12
N LEU A 83 -1.13 0.25 4.85
CA LEU A 83 0.15 -0.43 5.06
C LEU A 83 0.45 -0.63 6.55
N LEU A 84 0.16 0.38 7.38
CA LEU A 84 0.41 0.28 8.82
C LEU A 84 -0.49 -0.78 9.47
N SER A 85 -1.77 -0.86 9.10
CA SER A 85 -2.68 -1.88 9.62
C SER A 85 -2.29 -3.29 9.16
N GLY A 86 -1.78 -3.43 7.93
CA GLY A 86 -1.26 -4.70 7.41
C GLY A 86 0.06 -5.15 8.05
N LEU A 87 0.90 -4.23 8.54
CA LEU A 87 2.16 -4.55 9.23
C LEU A 87 1.94 -5.01 10.68
N PHE A 88 0.86 -4.58 11.33
CA PHE A 88 0.51 -4.95 12.70
C PHE A 88 -0.89 -5.58 12.77
N PRO A 89 -1.09 -6.78 12.19
CA PRO A 89 -2.37 -7.47 12.24
C PRO A 89 -2.57 -8.08 13.64
N HIS A 90 -2.91 -7.26 14.63
CA HIS A 90 -3.42 -7.73 15.91
C HIS A 90 -4.94 -7.55 15.94
N SER A 91 -5.64 -8.65 15.68
CA SER A 91 -7.02 -8.92 16.10
C SER A 91 -7.20 -10.42 16.31
#